data_AF-A0A374VF17-F1
#
_entry.id   AF-A0A374VF17-F1
#
_cell.length_a   1.000
_cell.length_b   1.000
_cell.length_c   1.000
_cell.angle_alpha   90.00
_cell.angle_beta   90.00
_cell.angle_gamma   90.00
#
_symmetry.space_group_name_H-M   'P 1'
#
loop_
_entity.id
_entity.type
_entity.pdbx_description
1 polymer ?
#
loop_
_entity_poly.entity_id
_entity_poly.type
_entity_poly.pdbx_seq_one_letter_code
_entity_poly.pdbx_strand_id
1 'polypeptide(L)'
;MGLFSSLVKAIFTSNGASTSARTPSTEGMSDSAAMSARNGRHPAARVIDIDGDTEKVIYTYLGAVFKGVKKGAVFYVAPLGFDTVIHSKSTGTTTDSGAFGDTPLAYKGRTFGLTPSCLGFLKGMVAAGFKVQVKVKKIGMYSAGIPELVTMTADPQLLKQWWERQKITTEPVPFSEENELHIKEERYRARISEIRQNRTGIELHETSSEVWIDVTERNWIAGAPPIGDLRFTPNFEIIPTPKGSSAKPHIRILAGKEPLVEINASSHKVYKQLTEYKERQCRACYMYDYFQDSSNATKLYLVFD
;
A
#
# COMPACT_ATOMS: atom_id res chain seq x y z
N MET A 1 -11.94 -34.22 -37.35
CA MET A 1 -11.85 -33.17 -36.32
C MET A 1 -10.61 -33.47 -35.47
N GLY A 2 -9.37 -33.23 -35.86
CA GLY A 2 -8.80 -32.10 -36.57
C GLY A 2 -7.66 -31.56 -35.70
N LEU A 3 -6.49 -32.21 -35.78
CA LEU A 3 -5.22 -31.89 -35.12
C LEU A 3 -4.78 -30.45 -35.43
N PHE A 4 -4.29 -29.70 -34.44
CA PHE A 4 -3.35 -28.60 -34.69
C PHE A 4 -2.23 -28.61 -33.66
N SER A 5 -1.11 -29.20 -34.10
CA SER A 5 0.22 -29.13 -33.52
C SER A 5 1.10 -28.34 -34.50
N SER A 6 1.90 -27.44 -33.93
CA SER A 6 3.19 -26.94 -34.40
C SER A 6 3.29 -25.91 -35.54
N LEU A 7 4.32 -25.06 -35.33
CA LEU A 7 5.16 -24.32 -36.29
C LEU A 7 4.63 -23.02 -36.90
N VAL A 8 5.24 -21.89 -36.49
CA VAL A 8 5.94 -21.01 -37.44
C VAL A 8 7.25 -20.50 -36.81
N LYS A 9 8.34 -20.74 -37.54
CA LYS A 9 9.70 -20.24 -37.35
C LYS A 9 10.02 -19.39 -38.59
N ALA A 10 10.46 -18.15 -38.42
CA ALA A 10 11.17 -17.34 -39.41
C ALA A 10 11.92 -16.28 -38.58
N ILE A 11 13.25 -16.28 -38.41
CA ILE A 11 14.38 -16.21 -39.35
C ILE A 11 14.23 -15.06 -40.36
N PHE A 12 14.84 -13.93 -40.02
CA PHE A 12 15.53 -13.06 -40.97
C PHE A 12 16.98 -12.86 -40.49
N THR A 13 17.90 -13.49 -41.21
CA THR A 13 19.30 -13.06 -41.47
C THR A 13 19.27 -11.79 -42.34
N SER A 14 20.22 -10.85 -42.42
CA SER A 14 21.65 -10.80 -42.13
C SER A 14 22.19 -9.35 -42.19
N ASN A 15 23.35 -9.15 -41.55
CA ASN A 15 24.50 -8.31 -41.94
C ASN A 15 24.43 -6.77 -41.95
N GLY A 16 25.25 -6.21 -41.05
CA GLY A 16 25.82 -4.87 -41.14
C GLY A 16 26.97 -4.74 -40.16
N ALA A 17 28.16 -5.16 -40.56
CA ALA A 17 29.39 -4.97 -39.79
C ALA A 17 29.80 -3.48 -39.80
N SER A 18 30.05 -2.92 -38.62
CA SER A 18 30.97 -1.80 -38.48
C SER A 18 31.59 -1.83 -37.08
N THR A 19 32.89 -2.07 -37.08
CA THR A 19 33.79 -2.08 -35.93
C THR A 19 33.94 -0.68 -35.34
N SER A 20 33.70 -0.54 -34.04
CA SER A 20 34.40 0.48 -33.24
C SER A 20 34.47 0.02 -31.79
N ALA A 21 35.70 -0.11 -31.30
CA ALA A 21 36.04 -0.57 -29.98
C ALA A 21 35.60 0.43 -28.90
N ARG A 22 34.95 -0.06 -27.83
CA ARG A 22 35.06 0.50 -26.49
C ARG A 22 34.70 -0.56 -25.44
N THR A 23 35.52 -0.57 -24.41
CA THR A 23 35.60 -1.38 -23.19
C THR A 23 34.27 -1.82 -22.56
N PRO A 24 34.20 -3.02 -21.94
CA PRO A 24 33.00 -3.47 -21.24
C PRO A 24 32.91 -2.74 -19.90
N SER A 25 31.87 -1.92 -19.72
CA SER A 25 31.44 -1.43 -18.42
C SER A 25 30.54 -2.49 -17.77
N THR A 26 31.03 -3.02 -16.66
CA THR A 26 30.43 -4.04 -15.82
C THR A 26 29.05 -3.61 -15.29
N GLU A 27 27.98 -4.18 -15.86
CA GLU A 27 26.68 -4.27 -15.20
C GLU A 27 26.66 -5.50 -14.29
N GLY A 28 26.03 -5.35 -13.11
CA GLY A 28 25.61 -6.50 -12.30
C GLY A 28 26.38 -6.75 -11.01
N MET A 29 26.73 -5.71 -10.24
CA MET A 29 27.08 -5.90 -8.84
C MET A 29 25.83 -5.76 -7.98
N SER A 30 25.28 -6.93 -7.63
CA SER A 30 24.25 -7.18 -6.62
C SER A 30 24.30 -6.19 -5.43
N ASP A 31 23.17 -5.54 -5.16
CA ASP A 31 22.92 -4.71 -3.97
C ASP A 31 23.20 -5.46 -2.64
N SER A 32 23.34 -6.79 -2.67
CA SER A 32 23.75 -7.59 -1.51
C SER A 32 25.18 -7.27 -1.04
N ALA A 33 26.06 -6.81 -1.93
CA ALA A 33 27.48 -6.62 -1.60
C ALA A 33 27.76 -5.30 -0.86
N ALA A 34 26.93 -4.26 -1.08
CA ALA A 34 27.16 -2.93 -0.50
C ALA A 34 26.93 -2.90 1.03
N MET A 35 26.12 -3.81 1.58
CA MET A 35 25.89 -3.94 3.03
C MET A 35 27.02 -4.69 3.75
N SER A 36 27.75 -5.57 3.04
CA SER A 36 28.74 -6.48 3.65
C SER A 36 30.09 -5.80 3.98
N ALA A 37 30.35 -4.62 3.40
CA ALA A 37 31.62 -3.90 3.55
C ALA A 37 31.66 -2.87 4.70
N ARG A 38 30.64 -2.78 5.55
CA ARG A 38 30.65 -1.89 6.71
C ARG A 38 31.03 -2.66 7.97
N ASN A 39 32.35 -2.81 8.15
CA ASN A 39 32.96 -3.13 9.43
C ASN A 39 32.67 -2.00 10.44
N GLY A 40 31.51 -2.10 11.08
CA GLY A 40 31.16 -1.38 12.29
C GLY A 40 30.36 -2.34 13.13
N ARG A 41 30.96 -2.87 14.20
CA ARG A 41 30.22 -3.64 15.21
C ARG A 41 28.98 -2.84 15.59
N HIS A 42 27.81 -3.28 15.14
CA HIS A 42 26.56 -2.83 15.75
C HIS A 42 26.70 -3.08 17.26
N PRO A 43 26.54 -2.04 18.10
CA PRO A 43 26.80 -2.14 19.53
C PRO A 43 26.00 -3.31 20.09
N ALA A 44 26.72 -4.33 20.61
CA ALA A 44 26.21 -5.61 21.11
C ALA A 44 24.77 -5.89 20.70
N ALA A 45 24.55 -6.20 19.42
CA ALA A 45 23.24 -6.16 18.74
C ALA A 45 22.09 -6.52 19.69
N ARG A 46 21.34 -5.50 20.14
CA ARG A 46 20.11 -5.69 20.90
C ARG A 46 19.21 -6.61 20.09
N VAL A 47 18.66 -7.63 20.74
CA VAL A 47 17.69 -8.50 20.09
C VAL A 47 16.44 -7.66 19.78
N ILE A 48 16.00 -7.70 18.53
CA ILE A 48 14.77 -7.08 18.07
C ILE A 48 13.67 -8.12 18.22
N ASP A 49 12.77 -7.83 19.14
CA ASP A 49 11.60 -8.66 19.40
C ASP A 49 10.50 -8.20 18.46
N ILE A 50 10.12 -9.08 17.53
CA ILE A 50 8.98 -8.87 16.64
C ILE A 50 7.78 -9.52 17.32
N ASP A 51 6.98 -8.69 17.97
CA ASP A 51 5.73 -9.05 18.60
C ASP A 51 4.59 -8.06 18.27
N GLY A 52 3.37 -8.47 18.59
CA GLY A 52 2.13 -7.70 18.38
C GLY A 52 0.92 -8.64 18.28
N ASP A 53 -0.23 -8.09 17.91
CA ASP A 53 -1.51 -8.80 17.97
C ASP A 53 -1.93 -9.44 16.64
N THR A 54 -1.17 -9.22 15.56
CA THR A 54 -1.48 -9.78 14.25
C THR A 54 -1.03 -11.24 14.16
N GLU A 55 -2.00 -12.15 14.08
CA GLU A 55 -1.74 -13.58 13.86
C GLU A 55 -1.59 -13.91 12.36
N LYS A 56 -0.50 -14.60 11.97
CA LYS A 56 -0.34 -15.16 10.62
C LYS A 56 0.18 -16.60 10.67
N VAL A 57 -0.42 -17.49 9.88
CA VAL A 57 -0.08 -18.92 9.86
C VAL A 57 1.34 -19.14 9.36
N ILE A 58 2.09 -19.98 10.08
CA ILE A 58 3.42 -20.45 9.68
C ILE A 58 3.28 -21.78 8.96
N TYR A 59 3.95 -21.91 7.82
CA TYR A 59 4.08 -23.19 7.13
C TYR A 59 5.08 -24.07 7.87
N THR A 60 4.57 -25.03 8.65
CA THR A 60 5.39 -25.90 9.51
C THR A 60 5.62 -27.26 8.85
N TYR A 61 6.88 -27.67 8.74
CA TYR A 61 7.30 -28.92 8.11
C TYR A 61 7.99 -29.89 9.08
N LEU A 62 8.56 -29.40 10.20
CA LEU A 62 9.19 -30.22 11.24
C LEU A 62 8.55 -29.96 12.61
N GLY A 63 7.71 -30.87 13.07
CA GLY A 63 7.05 -30.71 14.37
C GLY A 63 7.79 -31.30 15.58
N ALA A 64 8.79 -32.16 15.37
CA ALA A 64 9.49 -32.86 16.46
C ALA A 64 10.13 -31.93 17.50
N VAL A 65 10.55 -30.73 17.10
CA VAL A 65 11.17 -29.71 17.98
C VAL A 65 10.18 -29.10 18.98
N PHE A 66 8.89 -29.26 18.74
CA PHE A 66 7.79 -28.76 19.57
C PHE A 66 7.18 -29.82 20.49
N LYS A 67 7.84 -30.98 20.65
CA LYS A 67 7.41 -31.99 21.62
C LYS A 67 7.33 -31.37 23.03
N GLY A 68 6.18 -31.54 23.68
CA GLY A 68 5.89 -30.97 25.01
C GLY A 68 5.34 -29.54 25.01
N VAL A 69 5.33 -28.84 23.87
CA VAL A 69 4.71 -27.50 23.77
C VAL A 69 3.20 -27.63 23.73
N LYS A 70 2.51 -27.04 24.72
CA LYS A 70 1.05 -27.07 24.86
C LYS A 70 0.37 -26.11 23.87
N LYS A 71 -0.88 -26.40 23.49
CA LYS A 71 -1.72 -25.44 22.77
C LYS A 71 -1.91 -24.20 23.64
N GLY A 72 -1.88 -23.02 23.02
CA GLY A 72 -1.90 -21.72 23.69
C GLY A 72 -0.52 -21.23 24.17
N ALA A 73 0.53 -22.06 24.12
CA ALA A 73 1.86 -21.62 24.51
C ALA A 73 2.39 -20.58 23.53
N VAL A 74 2.96 -19.51 24.10
CA VAL A 74 3.60 -18.40 23.38
C VAL A 74 5.09 -18.42 23.67
N PHE A 75 5.92 -18.28 22.64
CA PHE A 75 7.38 -18.32 22.74
C PHE A 75 8.01 -17.64 21.52
N TYR A 76 9.32 -17.38 21.56
CA TYR A 76 10.05 -16.79 20.45
C TYR A 76 10.78 -17.85 19.62
N VAL A 77 10.87 -17.59 18.30
CA VAL A 77 11.68 -18.37 17.35
C VAL A 77 12.60 -17.44 16.56
N ALA A 78 13.65 -18.00 15.96
CA ALA A 78 14.63 -17.24 15.21
C ALA A 78 14.34 -17.29 13.70
N PRO A 79 14.15 -16.17 13.01
CA PRO A 79 14.26 -16.12 11.57
C PRO A 79 15.71 -16.37 11.12
N LEU A 80 15.88 -16.95 9.93
CA LEU A 80 17.18 -17.21 9.32
C LEU A 80 17.44 -16.20 8.19
N GLY A 81 18.68 -15.71 8.11
CA GLY A 81 19.13 -14.74 7.11
C GLY A 81 19.60 -15.32 5.79
N PHE A 82 19.27 -16.57 5.50
CA PHE A 82 19.72 -17.27 4.30
C PHE A 82 18.64 -18.25 3.82
N ASP A 83 18.71 -18.62 2.55
CA ASP A 83 17.76 -19.55 1.97
C ASP A 83 17.95 -20.97 2.50
N THR A 84 16.83 -21.68 2.69
CA THR A 84 16.82 -23.05 3.17
C THR A 84 15.82 -23.88 2.38
N VAL A 85 16.23 -25.11 2.06
CA VAL A 85 15.35 -26.15 1.55
C VAL A 85 14.85 -26.99 2.72
N ILE A 86 13.53 -27.09 2.87
CA ILE A 86 12.88 -27.84 3.94
C ILE A 86 12.05 -28.97 3.33
N HIS A 87 12.25 -30.18 3.84
CA HIS A 87 11.47 -31.34 3.46
C HIS A 87 10.52 -31.75 4.59
N SER A 88 9.21 -31.84 4.27
CA SER A 88 8.22 -32.37 5.20
C SER A 88 8.07 -33.87 5.03
N LYS A 89 8.34 -34.60 6.12
CA LYS A 89 8.11 -36.04 6.18
C LYS A 89 6.62 -36.41 6.17
N SER A 90 5.75 -35.53 6.68
CA SER A 90 4.31 -35.84 6.79
C SER A 90 3.58 -35.72 5.45
N THR A 91 4.01 -34.80 4.59
CA THR A 91 3.38 -34.53 3.29
C THR A 91 4.23 -34.97 2.11
N GLY A 92 5.51 -35.33 2.33
CA GLY A 92 6.47 -35.66 1.28
C GLY A 92 6.93 -34.45 0.45
N THR A 93 6.50 -33.24 0.80
CA THR A 93 6.77 -32.02 0.03
C THR A 93 8.14 -31.43 0.39
N THR A 94 8.86 -30.96 -0.62
CA THR A 94 10.07 -30.15 -0.46
C THR A 94 9.77 -28.72 -0.87
N THR A 95 10.19 -27.77 -0.05
CA THR A 95 9.97 -26.33 -0.30
C THR A 95 11.30 -25.60 -0.16
N ASP A 96 11.60 -24.72 -1.12
CA ASP A 96 12.79 -23.88 -1.14
C ASP A 96 12.40 -22.43 -0.85
N SER A 97 12.90 -21.87 0.26
CA SER A 97 12.58 -20.49 0.64
C SER A 97 13.10 -19.44 -0.35
N GLY A 98 14.13 -19.75 -1.14
CA GLY A 98 14.65 -18.85 -2.17
C GLY A 98 13.63 -18.63 -3.29
N ALA A 99 12.93 -19.69 -3.69
CA ALA A 99 11.93 -19.64 -4.75
C ALA A 99 10.67 -18.83 -4.36
N PHE A 100 10.27 -18.88 -3.08
CA PHE A 100 9.06 -18.24 -2.59
C PHE A 100 9.30 -16.87 -1.92
N GLY A 101 10.55 -16.50 -1.66
CA GLY A 101 10.89 -15.25 -0.97
C GLY A 101 10.52 -15.24 0.51
N ASP A 102 10.16 -16.40 1.08
CA ASP A 102 9.79 -16.54 2.48
C ASP A 102 11.02 -16.58 3.39
N THR A 103 10.81 -16.33 4.70
CA THR A 103 11.85 -16.40 5.72
C THR A 103 11.81 -17.76 6.42
N PRO A 104 12.90 -18.55 6.38
CA PRO A 104 12.99 -19.75 7.20
C PRO A 104 13.02 -19.43 8.69
N LEU A 105 12.37 -20.28 9.48
CA LEU A 105 12.31 -20.16 10.94
C LEU A 105 12.99 -21.35 11.60
N ALA A 106 13.74 -21.08 12.66
CA ALA A 106 14.42 -22.05 13.49
C ALA A 106 13.98 -21.98 14.95
N TYR A 107 13.89 -23.16 15.57
CA TYR A 107 13.61 -23.31 16.99
C TYR A 107 14.50 -24.42 17.56
N LYS A 108 15.12 -24.16 18.73
CA LYS A 108 16.09 -25.08 19.34
C LYS A 108 17.18 -25.54 18.37
N GLY A 109 17.70 -24.62 17.56
CA GLY A 109 18.79 -24.87 16.61
C GLY A 109 18.41 -25.64 15.33
N ARG A 110 17.12 -25.87 15.08
CA ARG A 110 16.65 -26.59 13.88
C ARG A 110 15.63 -25.79 13.11
N THR A 111 15.81 -25.69 11.79
CA THR A 111 14.83 -25.12 10.88
C THR A 111 13.57 -25.98 10.87
N PHE A 112 12.41 -25.34 11.04
CA PHE A 112 11.15 -26.07 11.16
C PHE A 112 10.06 -25.63 10.19
N GLY A 113 10.13 -24.40 9.69
CA GLY A 113 9.02 -23.79 8.98
C GLY A 113 9.44 -22.56 8.19
N LEU A 114 8.50 -22.04 7.42
CA LEU A 114 8.61 -20.78 6.67
C LEU A 114 7.56 -19.79 7.17
N THR A 115 7.93 -18.52 7.25
CA THR A 115 6.97 -17.44 7.43
C THR A 115 6.00 -17.36 6.25
N PRO A 116 4.83 -16.74 6.42
CA PRO A 116 4.06 -16.24 5.27
C PRO A 116 4.86 -15.17 4.51
N SER A 117 4.56 -15.00 3.22
CA SER A 117 5.27 -14.07 2.32
C SER A 117 5.26 -12.61 2.77
N CYS A 118 4.21 -12.18 3.47
CA CYS A 118 4.13 -10.84 4.07
C CYS A 118 5.24 -10.56 5.11
N LEU A 119 5.93 -11.59 5.61
CA LEU A 119 7.06 -11.52 6.54
C LEU A 119 8.39 -11.99 5.91
N GLY A 120 8.46 -12.10 4.58
CA GLY A 120 9.69 -12.48 3.85
C GLY A 120 10.88 -11.52 4.07
N PHE A 121 10.60 -10.27 4.46
CA PHE A 121 11.64 -9.26 4.72
C PHE A 121 12.50 -9.56 5.97
N LEU A 122 12.02 -10.41 6.89
CA LEU A 122 12.76 -10.80 8.09
C LEU A 122 14.08 -11.50 7.76
N LYS A 123 14.13 -12.28 6.67
CA LYS A 123 15.36 -12.86 6.14
C LYS A 123 16.40 -11.78 5.84
N GLY A 124 15.98 -10.69 5.19
CA GLY A 124 16.84 -9.54 4.89
C GLY A 124 17.35 -8.84 6.15
N MET A 125 16.53 -8.73 7.20
CA MET A 125 16.95 -8.17 8.48
C MET A 125 18.09 -8.99 9.10
N VAL A 126 17.93 -10.30 9.18
CA VAL A 126 18.95 -11.19 9.76
C VAL A 126 20.21 -11.21 8.88
N ALA A 127 20.06 -11.22 7.56
CA ALA A 127 21.18 -11.14 6.61
C ALA A 127 21.99 -9.86 6.76
N ALA A 128 21.33 -8.74 7.11
CA ALA A 128 21.97 -7.46 7.40
C ALA A 128 22.63 -7.40 8.79
N GLY A 129 22.64 -8.50 9.55
CA GLY A 129 23.33 -8.62 10.83
C GLY A 129 22.49 -8.28 12.06
N PHE A 130 21.19 -8.03 11.90
CA PHE A 130 20.29 -7.81 13.04
C PHE A 130 20.01 -9.14 13.77
N LYS A 131 20.03 -9.10 15.11
CA LYS A 131 19.52 -10.20 15.92
C LYS A 131 18.01 -10.03 16.08
N VAL A 132 17.24 -10.92 15.48
CA VAL A 132 15.77 -10.83 15.45
C VAL A 132 15.18 -12.08 16.07
N GLN A 133 14.07 -11.93 16.80
CA GLN A 133 13.23 -13.04 17.20
C GLN A 133 11.77 -12.72 16.96
N VAL A 134 10.98 -13.72 16.58
CA VAL A 134 9.56 -13.57 16.24
C VAL A 134 8.72 -14.30 17.26
N LYS A 135 7.74 -13.61 17.85
CA LYS A 135 6.80 -14.22 18.79
C LYS A 135 5.85 -15.15 18.04
N VAL A 136 5.61 -16.32 18.62
CA VAL A 136 4.83 -17.39 18.00
C VAL A 136 3.92 -18.01 19.03
N LYS A 137 2.75 -18.45 18.57
CA LYS A 137 1.77 -19.15 19.38
C LYS A 137 1.40 -20.47 18.74
N LYS A 138 1.39 -21.54 19.55
CA LYS A 138 0.86 -22.83 19.12
C LYS A 138 -0.66 -22.84 19.24
N ILE A 139 -1.38 -22.89 18.13
CA ILE A 139 -2.85 -22.86 18.11
C ILE A 139 -3.49 -24.23 17.95
N GLY A 140 -2.73 -25.23 17.51
CA GLY A 140 -3.28 -26.55 17.25
C GLY A 140 -2.26 -27.56 16.74
N MET A 141 -2.79 -28.50 15.99
CA MET A 141 -2.05 -29.52 15.24
C MET A 141 -2.62 -29.54 13.83
N TYR A 142 -1.77 -29.30 12.84
CA TYR A 142 -2.16 -29.36 11.43
C TYR A 142 -2.31 -30.82 10.97
N SER A 143 -1.37 -31.67 11.39
CA SER A 143 -1.38 -33.10 11.13
C SER A 143 -0.68 -33.86 12.26
N ALA A 144 -0.72 -35.19 12.23
CA ALA A 144 -0.04 -36.01 13.22
C ALA A 144 1.45 -35.66 13.29
N GLY A 145 1.87 -35.12 14.44
CA GLY A 145 3.26 -34.71 14.68
C GLY A 145 3.66 -33.36 14.09
N ILE A 146 2.78 -32.61 13.41
CA ILE A 146 3.04 -31.25 12.89
C ILE A 146 2.13 -30.24 13.61
N PRO A 147 2.70 -29.33 14.43
CA PRO A 147 1.90 -28.33 15.11
C PRO A 147 1.41 -27.26 14.13
N GLU A 148 0.26 -26.69 14.46
CA GLU A 148 -0.22 -25.47 13.83
C GLU A 148 0.24 -24.26 14.65
N LEU A 149 0.99 -23.38 13.99
CA LEU A 149 1.64 -22.23 14.61
C LEU A 149 1.23 -20.95 13.88
N VAL A 150 1.10 -19.86 14.64
CA VAL A 150 0.92 -18.51 14.10
C VAL A 150 2.03 -17.61 14.64
N THR A 151 2.60 -16.76 13.79
CA THR A 151 3.36 -15.59 14.26
C THR A 151 2.41 -14.64 14.96
N MET A 152 2.89 -13.92 15.97
CA MET A 152 2.18 -12.82 16.61
C MET A 152 3.04 -11.57 16.42
N THR A 153 2.72 -10.71 15.46
CA THR A 153 3.54 -9.55 15.10
C THR A 153 2.71 -8.27 15.10
N ALA A 154 3.38 -7.12 15.11
CA ALA A 154 2.81 -5.87 14.61
C ALA A 154 2.33 -6.03 13.16
N ASP A 155 1.59 -5.04 12.65
CA ASP A 155 1.13 -5.04 11.25
C ASP A 155 2.31 -5.29 10.28
N PRO A 156 2.29 -6.36 9.46
CA PRO A 156 3.40 -6.69 8.57
C PRO A 156 3.75 -5.60 7.56
N GLN A 157 2.79 -4.76 7.14
CA GLN A 157 3.08 -3.65 6.24
C GLN A 157 3.84 -2.53 6.96
N LEU A 158 3.44 -2.21 8.19
CA LEU A 158 4.14 -1.22 9.02
C LEU A 158 5.55 -1.69 9.36
N LEU A 159 5.72 -2.97 9.73
CA LEU A 159 7.06 -3.55 9.97
C LEU A 159 7.93 -3.49 8.71
N LYS A 160 7.38 -3.82 7.54
CA LYS A 160 8.11 -3.73 6.28
C LYS A 160 8.50 -2.27 5.97
N GLN A 161 7.58 -1.32 6.15
CA GLN A 161 7.85 0.11 5.97
C GLN A 161 8.99 0.58 6.87
N TRP A 162 8.93 0.24 8.15
CA TRP A 162 9.99 0.52 9.11
C TRP A 162 11.33 -0.08 8.65
N TRP A 163 11.34 -1.34 8.21
CA TRP A 163 12.55 -2.00 7.72
C TRP A 163 13.15 -1.29 6.51
N GLU A 164 12.33 -0.88 5.54
CA GLU A 164 12.78 -0.11 4.38
C GLU A 164 13.46 1.21 4.79
N ARG A 165 12.95 1.87 5.84
CA ARG A 165 13.54 3.09 6.41
C ARG A 165 14.82 2.79 7.21
N GLN A 166 14.86 1.69 7.95
CA GLN A 166 16.05 1.29 8.72
C GLN A 166 17.25 1.03 7.79
N LYS A 167 17.04 0.47 6.61
CA LYS A 167 18.11 0.21 5.63
C LYS A 167 18.87 1.46 5.18
N ILE A 168 18.22 2.61 5.17
CA ILE A 168 18.80 3.89 4.72
C ILE A 168 19.30 4.77 5.88
N THR A 169 19.06 4.37 7.13
CA THR A 169 19.40 5.16 8.31
C THR A 169 20.70 4.64 8.94
N THR A 170 21.59 5.54 9.33
CA THR A 170 22.87 5.19 9.97
C THR A 170 22.71 4.76 11.43
N GLU A 171 21.66 5.25 12.09
CA GLU A 171 21.32 4.92 13.47
C GLU A 171 20.17 3.89 13.55
N PRO A 172 20.19 2.96 14.51
CA PRO A 172 19.04 2.10 14.79
C PRO A 172 17.84 2.91 15.23
N VAL A 173 16.74 2.82 14.49
CA VAL A 173 15.45 3.45 14.80
C VAL A 173 14.56 2.40 15.47
N PRO A 174 14.12 2.59 16.72
CA PRO A 174 13.16 1.70 17.35
C PRO A 174 11.86 1.64 16.56
N PHE A 175 11.29 0.44 16.45
CA PHE A 175 9.97 0.28 15.84
C PHE A 175 8.88 0.87 16.76
N SER A 176 7.92 1.57 16.17
CA SER A 176 6.70 2.05 16.83
C SER A 176 5.56 2.01 15.81
N GLU A 177 4.50 1.26 16.12
CA GLU A 177 3.33 1.14 15.24
C GLU A 177 2.67 2.50 14.99
N GLU A 178 2.50 3.30 16.04
CA GLU A 178 1.89 4.63 15.96
C GLU A 178 2.67 5.55 15.01
N ASN A 179 4.01 5.56 15.13
CA ASN A 179 4.85 6.37 14.26
C ASN A 179 4.80 5.89 12.81
N GLU A 180 4.85 4.58 12.56
CA GLU A 180 4.80 4.04 11.20
C GLU A 180 3.43 4.25 10.56
N LEU A 181 2.35 4.17 11.34
CA LEU A 181 1.01 4.49 10.90
C LEU A 181 0.90 5.97 10.51
N HIS A 182 1.40 6.87 11.36
CA HIS A 182 1.40 8.30 11.08
C HIS A 182 2.14 8.63 9.77
N ILE A 183 3.35 8.08 9.57
CA ILE A 183 4.14 8.24 8.34
C ILE A 183 3.37 7.69 7.13
N LYS A 184 2.70 6.55 7.26
CA LYS A 184 1.90 5.95 6.18
C LYS A 184 0.71 6.84 5.81
N GLU A 185 0.02 7.40 6.80
CA GLU A 185 -1.11 8.31 6.60
C GLU A 185 -0.69 9.63 5.97
N GLU A 186 0.44 10.20 6.37
CA GLU A 186 1.01 11.39 5.73
C GLU A 186 1.39 11.14 4.27
N ARG A 187 2.08 10.02 3.98
CA ARG A 187 2.41 9.62 2.61
C ARG A 187 1.17 9.38 1.77
N TYR A 188 0.15 8.75 2.34
CA TYR A 188 -1.12 8.54 1.66
C TYR A 188 -1.79 9.88 1.34
N ARG A 189 -1.88 10.79 2.31
CA ARG A 189 -2.44 12.14 2.11
C ARG A 189 -1.67 12.91 1.04
N ALA A 190 -0.35 12.92 1.09
CA ALA A 190 0.50 13.56 0.09
C ALA A 190 0.28 12.97 -1.32
N ARG A 191 0.28 11.64 -1.44
CA ARG A 191 0.03 10.95 -2.72
C ARG A 191 -1.35 11.23 -3.28
N ILE A 192 -2.37 11.22 -2.43
CA ILE A 192 -3.74 11.54 -2.84
C ILE A 192 -3.84 13.01 -3.27
N SER A 193 -3.19 13.93 -2.55
CA SER A 193 -3.09 15.34 -2.94
C SER A 193 -2.42 15.50 -4.30
N GLU A 194 -1.31 14.83 -4.55
CA GLU A 194 -0.60 14.84 -5.83
C GLU A 194 -1.48 14.29 -6.97
N ILE A 195 -2.12 13.13 -6.76
CA ILE A 195 -3.04 12.54 -7.75
C ILE A 195 -4.18 13.52 -8.06
N ARG A 196 -4.75 14.16 -7.03
CA ARG A 196 -5.82 15.14 -7.17
C ARG A 196 -5.34 16.38 -7.93
N GLN A 197 -4.19 16.93 -7.59
CA GLN A 197 -3.61 18.08 -8.29
C GLN A 197 -3.34 17.75 -9.77
N ASN A 198 -2.72 16.61 -10.06
CA ASN A 198 -2.43 16.17 -11.43
C ASN A 198 -3.70 16.00 -12.27
N ARG A 199 -4.79 15.53 -11.66
CA ARG A 199 -6.07 15.34 -12.36
C ARG A 199 -6.85 16.64 -12.51
N THR A 200 -7.03 17.36 -11.40
CA THR A 200 -7.87 18.56 -11.33
C THR A 200 -7.17 19.77 -11.92
N GLY A 201 -5.84 19.77 -12.00
CA GLY A 201 -5.01 20.95 -12.31
C GLY A 201 -5.09 22.04 -11.23
N ILE A 202 -5.68 21.76 -10.07
CA ILE A 202 -5.86 22.71 -8.97
C ILE A 202 -4.83 22.38 -7.87
N GLU A 203 -4.00 23.34 -7.54
CA GLU A 203 -3.04 23.25 -6.44
C GLU A 203 -3.75 23.36 -5.09
N LEU A 204 -3.46 22.43 -4.18
CA LEU A 204 -4.01 22.42 -2.82
C LEU A 204 -3.03 23.06 -1.85
N HIS A 205 -3.50 24.05 -1.09
CA HIS A 205 -2.76 24.63 0.04
C HIS A 205 -3.18 23.97 1.35
N GLU A 206 -2.36 24.11 2.39
CA GLU A 206 -2.63 23.51 3.71
C GLU A 206 -3.95 23.99 4.33
N THR A 207 -4.37 25.22 4.02
CA THR A 207 -5.63 25.83 4.48
C THR A 207 -6.80 25.60 3.52
N SER A 208 -6.56 24.98 2.36
CA SER A 208 -7.61 24.76 1.37
C SER A 208 -8.68 23.80 1.91
N SER A 209 -9.93 24.07 1.57
CA SER A 209 -11.07 23.22 1.92
C SER A 209 -11.69 22.63 0.65
N GLU A 210 -11.79 21.31 0.62
CA GLU A 210 -12.28 20.56 -0.53
C GLU A 210 -13.77 20.24 -0.38
N VAL A 211 -14.54 20.47 -1.46
CA VAL A 211 -15.94 20.04 -1.56
C VAL A 211 -16.12 19.24 -2.84
N TRP A 212 -16.63 18.02 -2.69
CA TRP A 212 -16.95 17.12 -3.79
C TRP A 212 -18.45 17.05 -3.99
N ILE A 213 -18.89 17.23 -5.23
CA ILE A 213 -20.29 17.21 -5.62
C ILE A 213 -20.46 16.16 -6.71
N ASP A 214 -21.28 15.14 -6.44
CA ASP A 214 -21.72 14.23 -7.48
C ASP A 214 -22.71 14.96 -8.40
N VAL A 215 -22.38 15.01 -9.69
CA VAL A 215 -23.23 15.62 -10.71
C VAL A 215 -24.20 14.54 -11.20
N THR A 216 -25.49 14.85 -11.09
CA THR A 216 -26.61 13.98 -11.44
C THR A 216 -27.62 14.77 -12.27
N GLU A 217 -28.53 14.07 -12.92
CA GLU A 217 -29.65 14.72 -13.63
C GLU A 217 -30.52 15.61 -12.71
N ARG A 218 -30.48 15.40 -11.39
CA ARG A 218 -31.28 16.16 -10.43
C ARG A 218 -30.70 17.51 -10.05
N ASN A 219 -29.38 17.66 -10.12
CA ASN A 219 -28.69 18.89 -9.70
C ASN A 219 -28.01 19.61 -10.86
N TRP A 220 -27.79 18.95 -11.99
CA TRP A 220 -27.32 19.60 -13.22
C TRP A 220 -28.46 20.39 -13.86
N ILE A 221 -28.29 21.71 -13.97
CA ILE A 221 -29.30 22.63 -14.50
C ILE A 221 -28.84 23.38 -15.76
N ALA A 222 -27.59 23.20 -16.17
CA ALA A 222 -27.09 23.67 -17.46
C ALA A 222 -27.61 22.79 -18.61
N GLY A 223 -27.25 23.17 -19.84
CA GLY A 223 -27.52 22.39 -21.03
C GLY A 223 -26.73 21.08 -21.08
N ALA A 224 -26.33 20.65 -22.28
CA ALA A 224 -25.53 19.44 -22.44
C ALA A 224 -24.24 19.53 -21.57
N PRO A 225 -23.94 18.51 -20.74
CA PRO A 225 -22.71 18.51 -19.97
C PRO A 225 -21.47 18.58 -20.89
N PRO A 226 -20.40 19.28 -20.46
CA PRO A 226 -19.23 19.43 -21.29
C PRO A 226 -18.56 18.07 -21.57
N ILE A 227 -18.01 17.93 -22.77
CA ILE A 227 -17.24 16.77 -23.17
C ILE A 227 -15.82 16.94 -22.64
N GLY A 228 -15.49 16.18 -21.59
CA GLY A 228 -14.18 16.22 -20.92
C GLY A 228 -14.15 17.12 -19.69
N ASP A 229 -12.94 17.40 -19.21
CA ASP A 229 -12.73 18.16 -17.99
C ASP A 229 -12.88 19.67 -18.24
N LEU A 230 -13.60 20.36 -17.36
CA LEU A 230 -13.80 21.82 -17.40
C LEU A 230 -13.28 22.45 -16.11
N ARG A 231 -12.31 23.36 -16.22
CA ARG A 231 -11.74 24.12 -15.10
C ARG A 231 -12.22 25.56 -15.14
N PHE A 232 -12.63 26.11 -13.99
CA PHE A 232 -13.19 27.46 -13.92
C PHE A 232 -13.13 28.04 -12.50
N THR A 233 -13.33 29.35 -12.39
CA THR A 233 -13.57 30.04 -11.12
C THR A 233 -15.10 30.15 -10.93
N PRO A 234 -15.69 29.47 -9.93
CA PRO A 234 -17.12 29.48 -9.74
C PRO A 234 -17.61 30.77 -9.09
N ASN A 235 -18.85 31.15 -9.39
CA ASN A 235 -19.63 32.09 -8.59
C ASN A 235 -20.76 31.35 -7.88
N PHE A 236 -21.19 31.85 -6.73
CA PHE A 236 -22.26 31.25 -5.95
C PHE A 236 -23.44 32.21 -5.86
N GLU A 237 -24.64 31.73 -6.22
CA GLU A 237 -25.88 32.49 -6.10
C GLU A 237 -26.81 31.79 -5.11
N ILE A 238 -27.35 32.54 -4.15
CA ILE A 238 -28.36 32.02 -3.22
C ILE A 238 -29.74 32.22 -3.83
N ILE A 239 -30.44 31.11 -4.08
CA ILE A 239 -31.82 31.14 -4.58
C ILE A 239 -32.74 31.20 -3.36
N PRO A 240 -33.45 32.32 -3.15
CA PRO A 240 -34.34 32.47 -2.01
C PRO A 240 -35.52 31.51 -2.10
N THR A 241 -36.09 31.15 -0.95
CA THR A 241 -37.31 30.35 -0.92
C THR A 241 -38.56 31.21 -1.11
N PRO A 242 -39.66 30.65 -1.63
CA PRO A 242 -40.92 31.36 -1.75
C PRO A 242 -41.39 31.90 -0.39
N LYS A 243 -42.03 33.08 -0.41
CA LYS A 243 -42.53 33.74 0.80
C LYS A 243 -43.47 32.79 1.57
N GLY A 244 -43.20 32.58 2.85
CA GLY A 244 -43.96 31.67 3.72
C GLY A 244 -43.46 30.21 3.73
N SER A 245 -42.45 29.87 2.92
CA SER A 245 -41.80 28.56 2.99
C SER A 245 -40.81 28.49 4.15
N SER A 246 -40.80 27.35 4.86
CA SER A 246 -39.78 27.03 5.87
C SER A 246 -38.56 26.30 5.29
N ALA A 247 -38.53 26.08 3.97
CA ALA A 247 -37.39 25.44 3.30
C ALA A 247 -36.14 26.33 3.37
N LYS A 248 -34.98 25.70 3.31
CA LYS A 248 -33.69 26.40 3.19
C LYS A 248 -33.47 26.82 1.73
N PRO A 249 -32.83 27.98 1.49
CA PRO A 249 -32.54 28.45 0.14
C PRO A 249 -31.59 27.48 -0.58
N HIS A 250 -31.65 27.41 -1.90
CA HIS A 250 -30.71 26.61 -2.68
C HIS A 250 -29.45 27.42 -2.98
N ILE A 251 -28.34 26.72 -3.24
CA ILE A 251 -27.07 27.33 -3.65
C ILE A 251 -26.80 26.91 -5.08
N ARG A 252 -26.73 27.89 -5.98
CA ARG A 252 -26.40 27.68 -7.38
C ARG A 252 -24.93 27.98 -7.62
N ILE A 253 -24.28 27.11 -8.37
CA ILE A 253 -22.87 27.21 -8.74
C ILE A 253 -22.79 27.54 -10.22
N LEU A 254 -22.12 28.65 -10.54
CA LEU A 254 -22.03 29.19 -11.88
C LEU A 254 -20.59 29.15 -12.41
N ALA A 255 -20.43 28.87 -13.70
CA ALA A 255 -19.21 29.14 -14.44
C ALA A 255 -19.37 30.48 -15.18
N GLY A 256 -18.79 31.55 -14.64
CA GLY A 256 -19.07 32.90 -15.11
C GLY A 256 -20.54 33.27 -14.86
N LYS A 257 -21.34 33.37 -15.94
CA LYS A 257 -22.78 33.65 -15.89
C LYS A 257 -23.66 32.40 -16.10
N GLU A 258 -23.06 31.27 -16.48
CA GLU A 258 -23.80 30.06 -16.78
C GLU A 258 -24.05 29.24 -15.51
N PRO A 259 -25.31 28.94 -15.17
CA PRO A 259 -25.63 28.15 -14.00
C PRO A 259 -25.45 26.66 -14.29
N LEU A 260 -24.52 26.01 -13.60
CA LEU A 260 -24.19 24.60 -13.85
C LEU A 260 -24.95 23.66 -12.93
N VAL A 261 -24.83 23.88 -11.62
CA VAL A 261 -25.33 22.96 -10.59
C VAL A 261 -26.13 23.72 -9.53
N GLU A 262 -27.23 23.13 -9.09
CA GLU A 262 -28.05 23.62 -7.98
C GLU A 262 -28.05 22.64 -6.81
N ILE A 263 -27.61 23.11 -5.64
CA ILE A 263 -27.51 22.31 -4.42
C ILE A 263 -28.58 22.77 -3.43
N ASN A 264 -29.48 21.86 -3.09
CA ASN A 264 -30.47 22.08 -2.04
C ASN A 264 -30.00 21.49 -0.69
N ALA A 265 -30.73 21.81 0.37
CA ALA A 265 -30.37 21.42 1.73
C ALA A 265 -30.49 19.92 2.06
N SER A 266 -31.11 19.11 1.19
CA SER A 266 -31.13 17.65 1.36
C SER A 266 -29.75 17.02 1.11
N SER A 267 -28.89 17.67 0.34
CA SER A 267 -27.47 17.34 0.21
C SER A 267 -26.69 17.83 1.44
N HIS A 268 -27.06 17.33 2.63
CA HIS A 268 -26.70 17.88 3.94
C HIS A 268 -25.21 18.27 4.08
N LYS A 269 -24.29 17.38 3.70
CA LYS A 269 -22.84 17.61 3.82
C LYS A 269 -22.38 18.72 2.87
N VAL A 270 -22.65 18.58 1.58
CA VAL A 270 -22.25 19.55 0.54
C VAL A 270 -22.86 20.92 0.83
N TYR A 271 -24.16 20.97 1.14
CA TYR A 271 -24.86 22.22 1.43
C TYR A 271 -24.26 22.95 2.62
N LYS A 272 -23.92 22.23 3.69
CA LYS A 272 -23.25 22.81 4.87
C LYS A 272 -21.90 23.41 4.49
N GLN A 273 -21.07 22.65 3.77
CA GLN A 273 -19.73 23.10 3.35
C GLN A 273 -19.82 24.32 2.42
N LEU A 274 -20.71 24.31 1.42
CA LEU A 274 -20.91 25.45 0.53
C LEU A 274 -21.41 26.68 1.29
N THR A 275 -22.31 26.51 2.27
CA THR A 275 -22.80 27.63 3.08
C THR A 275 -21.65 28.30 3.86
N GLU A 276 -20.72 27.48 4.37
CA GLU A 276 -19.54 27.89 5.14
C GLU A 276 -18.47 28.55 4.27
N TYR A 277 -18.21 28.01 3.07
CA TYR A 277 -17.05 28.40 2.27
C TYR A 277 -17.35 29.28 1.05
N LYS A 278 -18.62 29.48 0.64
CA LYS A 278 -18.97 30.21 -0.60
C LYS A 278 -18.38 31.62 -0.76
N GLU A 279 -18.03 32.29 0.33
CA GLU A 279 -17.43 33.64 0.32
C GLU A 279 -15.89 33.62 0.13
N ARG A 280 -15.27 32.43 0.21
CA ARG A 280 -13.83 32.24 0.00
C ARG A 280 -13.51 32.22 -1.49
N GLN A 281 -12.26 32.50 -1.84
CA GLN A 281 -11.79 32.27 -3.20
C GLN A 281 -11.94 30.79 -3.52
N CYS A 282 -12.53 30.49 -4.68
CA CYS A 282 -12.81 29.12 -5.06
C CYS A 282 -12.27 28.83 -6.46
N ARG A 283 -11.77 27.62 -6.65
CA ARG A 283 -11.38 27.05 -7.94
C ARG A 283 -12.17 25.77 -8.15
N ALA A 284 -12.63 25.52 -9.36
CA ALA A 284 -13.52 24.41 -9.67
C ALA A 284 -13.01 23.59 -10.85
N CYS A 285 -13.23 22.28 -10.78
CA CYS A 285 -13.02 21.35 -11.88
C CYS A 285 -14.21 20.38 -11.98
N TYR A 286 -14.92 20.45 -13.11
CA TYR A 286 -15.84 19.41 -13.53
C TYR A 286 -15.06 18.32 -14.25
N MET A 287 -15.24 17.06 -13.86
CA MET A 287 -14.53 15.93 -14.45
C MET A 287 -15.34 14.64 -14.35
N TYR A 288 -14.97 13.65 -15.17
CA TYR A 288 -15.49 12.30 -15.02
C TYR A 288 -14.65 11.50 -14.02
N ASP A 289 -15.24 11.02 -12.92
CA ASP A 289 -14.51 10.28 -11.89
C ASP A 289 -14.49 8.76 -12.16
N TYR A 290 -13.51 8.29 -12.95
CA TYR A 290 -13.34 6.86 -13.19
C TYR A 290 -12.73 6.03 -12.04
N PHE A 291 -12.14 6.63 -10.99
CA PHE A 291 -11.21 5.85 -10.12
C PHE A 291 -11.11 6.22 -8.63
N GLN A 292 -11.80 7.24 -8.10
CA GLN A 292 -11.67 7.52 -6.65
C GLN A 292 -12.64 6.75 -5.76
N ASP A 293 -13.88 6.47 -6.18
CA ASP A 293 -14.89 5.83 -5.32
C ASP A 293 -15.62 4.63 -5.95
N SER A 294 -15.06 4.02 -7.01
CA SER A 294 -15.71 2.93 -7.79
C SER A 294 -17.08 3.27 -8.42
N SER A 295 -17.55 4.51 -8.27
CA SER A 295 -18.72 5.04 -8.98
C SER A 295 -18.25 5.74 -10.26
N ASN A 296 -18.71 5.28 -11.42
CA ASN A 296 -18.60 5.99 -12.71
C ASN A 296 -19.51 7.23 -12.69
N ALA A 297 -19.18 8.22 -11.86
CA ALA A 297 -19.96 9.42 -11.65
C ALA A 297 -19.18 10.64 -12.11
N THR A 298 -19.87 11.53 -12.81
CA THR A 298 -19.38 12.87 -13.07
C THR A 298 -19.32 13.63 -11.74
N LYS A 299 -18.22 14.33 -11.48
CA LYS A 299 -18.04 15.11 -10.26
C LYS A 299 -17.70 16.55 -10.56
N LEU A 300 -18.20 17.45 -9.72
CA LEU A 300 -17.74 18.83 -9.61
C LEU A 300 -16.90 18.93 -8.33
N TYR A 301 -15.61 19.17 -8.51
CA TYR A 301 -14.65 19.37 -7.44
C TYR A 301 -14.42 20.86 -7.22
N LEU A 302 -14.55 21.29 -5.97
CA LEU A 302 -14.36 22.68 -5.55
C LEU A 302 -13.27 22.74 -4.49
N VAL A 303 -12.35 23.69 -4.65
CA VAL A 303 -11.28 24.01 -3.70
C VAL A 303 -11.46 25.45 -3.27
N PHE A 304 -11.68 25.64 -1.97
CA PHE A 304 -11.82 26.96 -1.34
C PHE A 304 -10.55 27.31 -0.57
N ASP A 305 -9.99 28.50 -0.80
CA ASP A 305 -8.75 28.99 -0.18
C ASP A 305 -8.99 29.99 0.94
#